data_AF-A0A433CZP1-F1
#
_entry.id   AF-A0A433CZP1-F1
#
_cell.length_a   1.000
_cell.length_b   1.000
_cell.length_c   1.000
_cell.angle_alpha   90.00
_cell.angle_beta   90.00
_cell.angle_gamma   90.00
#
_symmetry.space_group_name_H-M   'P 1'
#
loop_
_entity.id
_entity.type
_entity.pdbx_description
1 polymer ?
#
loop_
_entity_poly.entity_id
_entity_poly.type
_entity_poly.pdbx_seq_one_letter_code
_entity_poly.pdbx_strand_id
1 'polypeptide(L)'
;MEMVDIPLIDIFIDDNPVIIEKTRDFFPDKCLILSDNAVNRYIKVPNIYHLKTTVSDLKNEDFIQNEKPKKYKNKQRLLDTINK
;
A
#
# COMPACT_ATOMS: atom_id res chain seq x y z
N MET A 1 34.24 -12.11 7.80
CA MET A 1 33.13 -11.50 7.04
C MET A 1 31.90 -11.70 7.91
N GLU A 2 31.55 -10.70 8.73
CA GLU A 2 30.34 -10.77 9.54
C GLU A 2 29.15 -10.71 8.59
N MET A 3 28.30 -11.75 8.62
CA MET A 3 27.02 -11.68 7.96
C MET A 3 26.18 -10.72 8.78
N VAL A 4 25.84 -9.57 8.20
CA VAL A 4 24.78 -8.72 8.72
C VAL A 4 23.52 -9.56 8.60
N ASP A 5 22.97 -10.02 9.73
CA ASP A 5 21.59 -10.53 9.81
C ASP A 5 20.67 -9.38 9.42
N ILE A 6 20.47 -9.20 8.11
CA ILE A 6 19.34 -8.44 7.62
C ILE A 6 18.15 -9.29 8.07
N PRO A 7 17.30 -8.81 8.99
CA PRO A 7 16.09 -9.55 9.29
C PRO A 7 15.39 -9.77 7.95
N LEU A 8 15.05 -11.02 7.64
CA LEU A 8 14.25 -11.33 6.47
C LEU A 8 12.91 -10.62 6.68
N ILE A 9 12.82 -9.36 6.24
CA ILE A 9 11.64 -8.54 6.40
C ILE A 9 10.66 -9.04 5.33
N ASP A 10 9.98 -10.13 5.65
CA ASP A 10 8.88 -10.66 4.87
C ASP A 10 7.60 -9.87 5.20
N ILE A 11 7.61 -8.58 4.86
CA ILE A 11 6.45 -7.72 5.02
C ILE A 11 5.44 -8.01 3.92
N PHE A 12 4.21 -8.33 4.32
CA PHE A 12 3.06 -8.38 3.42
C PHE A 12 2.17 -7.17 3.68
N ILE A 13 1.91 -6.37 2.64
CA ILE A 13 1.10 -5.15 2.73
C ILE A 13 -0.12 -5.31 1.84
N ASP A 14 -1.31 -5.11 2.41
CA ASP A 14 -2.57 -5.13 1.68
C ASP A 14 -3.57 -4.20 2.39
N ASP A 15 -4.45 -3.55 1.63
CA ASP A 15 -5.48 -2.67 2.18
C ASP A 15 -6.81 -3.39 2.45
N ASN A 16 -6.93 -4.64 2.01
CA ASN A 16 -8.08 -5.48 2.23
C ASN A 16 -7.95 -6.27 3.55
N PRO A 17 -8.77 -5.95 4.58
CA PRO A 17 -8.70 -6.62 5.89
C PRO A 17 -8.91 -8.13 5.80
N VAL A 18 -9.75 -8.60 4.87
CA VAL A 18 -10.05 -10.03 4.70
C VAL A 18 -8.82 -10.80 4.19
N ILE A 19 -8.03 -10.18 3.31
CA ILE A 19 -6.81 -10.80 2.80
C ILE A 19 -5.77 -10.85 3.91
N ILE A 20 -5.60 -9.77 4.66
CA ILE A 20 -4.68 -9.73 5.80
C ILE A 20 -5.02 -10.80 6.85
N GLU A 21 -6.28 -10.94 7.24
CA GLU A 21 -6.70 -11.95 8.21
C GLU A 21 -6.44 -13.37 7.71
N LYS A 22 -6.73 -13.67 6.44
CA LYS A 22 -6.42 -14.97 5.85
C LYS A 22 -4.93 -15.23 5.79
N THR A 23 -4.14 -14.26 5.32
CA THR A 23 -2.68 -14.38 5.21
C THR A 23 -2.06 -14.66 6.56
N ARG A 24 -2.55 -14.03 7.63
CA ARG A 24 -2.12 -14.30 9.02
C ARG A 24 -2.27 -15.76 9.40
N ASP A 25 -3.40 -16.38 9.05
CA ASP A 25 -3.67 -17.77 9.41
C ASP A 25 -2.73 -18.75 8.70
N PHE A 26 -2.27 -18.40 7.49
CA PHE A 26 -1.26 -19.19 6.76
C PHE A 26 0.18 -18.87 7.18
N PHE A 27 0.43 -17.64 7.63
CA PHE A 27 1.76 -17.14 7.92
C PHE A 27 1.82 -16.41 9.27
N PRO A 28 1.70 -17.14 10.39
CA PRO A 28 1.65 -16.54 11.72
C PRO A 28 2.96 -15.83 12.12
N ASP A 29 4.10 -16.20 11.52
CA ASP A 29 5.40 -15.64 11.86
C ASP A 29 5.78 -14.40 11.02
N LYS A 30 4.94 -14.01 10.07
CA LYS A 30 5.22 -12.90 9.14
C LYS A 30 4.66 -11.59 9.67
N CYS A 31 5.33 -10.48 9.33
CA CYS A 31 4.85 -9.14 9.62
C CYS A 31 3.85 -8.70 8.55
N LEU A 32 2.62 -8.43 8.96
CA LEU A 32 1.56 -8.00 8.05
C LEU A 32 1.26 -6.51 8.30
N ILE A 33 1.08 -5.74 7.24
CA ILE A 33 0.76 -4.32 7.32
C ILE A 33 -0.61 -4.10 6.68
N LEU A 34 -1.48 -3.41 7.43
CA LEU A 34 -2.81 -2.99 7.01
C LEU A 34 -2.93 -1.47 7.15
N SER A 35 -3.71 -0.81 6.32
CA SER A 35 -3.95 0.64 6.44
C SER A 35 -4.76 0.99 7.70
N ASP A 36 -4.39 2.06 8.42
CA ASP A 36 -5.10 2.60 9.60
C ASP A 36 -6.38 3.37 9.24
N ASN A 37 -7.21 2.76 8.41
CA ASN A 37 -8.53 3.28 8.08
C ASN A 37 -9.53 2.88 9.16
N ALA A 38 -10.58 3.69 9.38
CA ALA A 38 -11.58 3.44 10.42
C ALA A 38 -12.18 2.02 10.35
N VAL A 39 -12.34 1.49 9.14
CA VAL A 39 -12.85 0.13 8.88
C VAL A 39 -11.88 -0.98 9.29
N ASN A 40 -10.59 -0.71 9.44
CA ASN A 40 -9.57 -1.72 9.73
C ASN A 40 -9.18 -1.76 11.22
N ARG A 41 -9.48 -0.71 11.97
CA ARG A 41 -9.07 -0.54 13.38
C ARG A 41 -9.60 -1.60 14.35
N TYR A 42 -10.59 -2.39 13.94
CA TYR A 42 -11.07 -3.52 14.74
C TYR A 42 -10.06 -4.69 14.77
N ILE A 43 -9.17 -4.78 13.77
CA ILE A 43 -8.16 -5.83 13.67
C ILE A 43 -6.97 -5.45 14.55
N LYS A 44 -6.93 -5.99 15.77
CA LYS A 44 -5.84 -5.80 16.74
C LYS A 44 -5.33 -7.15 17.22
N VAL A 45 -4.43 -7.73 16.45
CA VAL A 45 -3.86 -9.06 16.70
C VAL A 45 -2.35 -9.00 16.50
N PRO A 46 -1.57 -9.93 17.11
CA PRO A 46 -0.13 -9.82 17.25
C PRO A 46 0.63 -9.30 16.02
N ASN A 47 0.96 -10.09 15.05
CA ASN A 47 1.77 -9.74 13.87
C ASN A 47 1.17 -8.75 12.83
N ILE A 48 0.14 -7.98 13.15
CA ILE A 48 -0.48 -6.98 12.24
C ILE A 48 -0.19 -5.55 12.71
N TYR A 49 0.40 -4.75 11.81
CA TYR A 49 0.73 -3.35 12.04
C TYR A 49 -0.13 -2.43 11.18
N HIS A 50 -0.62 -1.35 11.79
CA HIS A 50 -1.43 -0.34 11.11
C HIS A 50 -0.54 0.75 10.53
N LEU A 51 -0.47 0.83 9.21
CA LEU A 51 0.20 1.90 8.49
C LEU A 51 -0.67 3.16 8.56
N LYS A 52 -0.14 4.21 9.18
CA LYS A 52 -0.80 5.52 9.22
C LYS A 52 -1.00 6.02 7.79
N THR A 53 -2.23 6.39 7.47
CA THR A 53 -2.63 6.92 6.16
C THR A 53 -2.83 8.44 6.19
N THR A 54 -2.49 9.11 7.29
CA THR A 54 -2.64 10.54 7.46
C THR A 54 -1.68 11.32 6.58
N VAL A 55 -2.24 12.13 5.67
CA VAL A 55 -1.48 13.00 4.74
C VAL A 55 -0.59 14.00 5.48
N SER A 56 -0.90 14.33 6.75
CA SER A 56 -0.06 15.19 7.58
C SER A 56 1.35 14.64 7.83
N ASP A 57 1.55 13.34 7.68
CA ASP A 57 2.86 12.70 7.84
C ASP A 57 3.70 12.77 6.55
N LEU A 58 3.09 13.14 5.41
CA LEU A 58 3.78 13.33 4.14
C LEU A 58 4.40 14.73 4.08
N LYS A 59 5.69 14.78 3.76
CA LYS A 59 6.41 16.01 3.49
C LYS A 59 6.35 16.34 2.01
N ASN A 60 6.59 17.60 1.68
CA ASN A 60 6.67 18.05 0.28
C ASN A 60 7.73 17.31 -0.55
N GLU A 61 8.77 16.77 0.09
CA GLU A 61 9.80 15.94 -0.56
C GLU A 61 9.32 14.53 -0.94
N ASP A 62 8.25 14.05 -0.32
CA ASP A 62 7.65 12.73 -0.60
C ASP A 62 6.75 12.75 -1.84
N PHE A 63 6.36 13.93 -2.31
CA PHE A 63 5.57 14.08 -3.52
C PHE A 63 6.49 14.10 -4.74
N ILE A 64 6.11 13.38 -5.80
CA ILE A 64 6.78 13.45 -7.10
C ILE A 64 6.78 14.92 -7.54
N GLN A 65 7.95 15.55 -7.49
CA GLN A 65 8.13 16.92 -7.93
C GLN A 65 8.07 16.94 -9.46
N ASN A 66 6.85 17.00 -10.00
CA ASN A 66 6.53 17.31 -11.39
C ASN A 66 7.61 16.90 -12.42
N GLU A 67 7.65 15.61 -12.79
CA GLU A 67 7.78 15.38 -14.22
C GLU A 67 6.58 16.08 -14.86
N LYS A 68 6.83 17.13 -15.66
CA LYS A 68 5.79 17.87 -16.39
C LYS A 68 4.70 16.89 -16.82
N PRO A 69 3.41 17.13 -16.52
CA PRO A 69 2.36 16.17 -16.83
C PRO A 69 2.53 15.76 -18.29
N LYS A 70 2.92 14.51 -18.53
CA LYS A 70 2.92 13.94 -19.88
C LYS A 70 1.48 14.09 -20.32
N LYS A 71 1.21 15.01 -21.25
CA LYS A 71 -0.12 15.19 -21.83
C LYS A 71 -0.51 13.82 -22.38
N TYR A 72 -1.35 13.07 -21.65
CA TYR A 72 -1.85 11.80 -22.11
C TYR A 72 -2.58 12.09 -23.43
N LYS A 73 -2.03 11.63 -24.56
CA LYS A 73 -2.55 11.81 -25.92
C LYS A 73 -3.84 11.01 -26.17
N ASN A 74 -4.72 10.85 -25.17
CA ASN A 74 -5.85 9.92 -25.25
C ASN A 74 -7.23 10.59 -25.15
N LYS A 75 -7.35 11.90 -25.39
CA LYS A 75 -8.68 12.52 -25.50
C LYS A 75 -9.40 12.14 -26.81
N GLN A 76 -8.66 11.82 -27.87
CA GLN A 76 -9.26 11.49 -29.18
C GLN A 76 -9.90 10.09 -29.20
N ARG A 77 -9.27 9.08 -28.59
CA ARG A 77 -9.77 7.69 -28.58
C ARG A 77 -11.11 7.51 -27.85
N LEU A 78 -11.39 8.29 -26.82
CA LEU A 78 -12.66 8.21 -26.10
C LEU A 78 -13.82 8.77 -26.93
N LEU A 79 -13.59 9.85 -27.67
CA LEU A 79 -14.61 10.49 -28.53
C LEU A 79 -14.92 9.65 -29.77
N ASP A 80 -13.92 8.95 -30.33
CA ASP A 80 -14.12 8.05 -31.47
C ASP A 80 -14.87 6.76 -31.10
N THR A 81 -14.87 6.39 -29.81
CA THR A 81 -15.60 5.21 -29.29
C THR A 81 -17.06 5.53 -28.95
N ILE A 82 -17.38 6.78 -28.61
CA ILE A 82 -18.75 7.23 -28.26
C ILE A 82 -19.59 7.50 -29.52
N ASN A 83 -18.96 7.82 -30.65
CA ASN A 83 -19.65 8.18 -31.90
C ASN A 83 -19.74 7.00 -32.92
N LYS A 84 -19.62 5.76 -32.45
CA LYS A 84 -19.87 4.53 -33.23
C LYS A 84 -21.09 3.81 -32.69
#